data_AF-A0A918SC39-F1
#
_entry.id   AF-A0A918SC39-F1
#
_cell.length_a   1.000
_cell.length_b   1.000
_cell.length_c   1.000
_cell.angle_alpha   90.00
_cell.angle_beta   90.00
_cell.angle_gamma   90.00
#
_symmetry.space_group_name_H-M   'P 1'
#
loop_
_entity.id
_entity.type
_entity.pdbx_description
1 polymer ?
#
loop_
_entity_poly.entity_id
_entity_poly.type
_entity_poly.pdbx_seq_one_letter_code
_entity_poly.pdbx_strand_id
1 'polypeptide(L)'
;MSTVEALQGSVSPLRDKFAQRMRHDAAELETLLCDPSVSDSEKHERIRFLAHRLAGSASIFGFAVVADPAAEIEDAINQNASASSVELLTRRLIVLIERALADFG
;
A
#
# COMPACT_ATOMS: atom_id res chain seq x y z
N MET A 1 1.49 -23.45 -29.31
CA MET A 1 2.01 -22.68 -28.16
C MET A 1 1.75 -21.22 -28.47
N SER A 2 0.59 -20.73 -28.06
CA SER A 2 0.14 -19.38 -28.40
C SER A 2 0.78 -18.37 -27.44
N THR A 3 1.13 -17.19 -27.94
CA THR A 3 1.72 -16.07 -27.18
C THR A 3 0.96 -15.72 -25.90
N VAL A 4 -0.35 -16.02 -25.83
CA VAL A 4 -1.21 -15.80 -24.67
C VAL A 4 -0.85 -16.70 -23.47
N GLU A 5 -0.46 -17.96 -23.68
CA GLU A 5 -0.10 -18.89 -22.60
C GLU A 5 1.25 -18.54 -21.95
N ALA A 6 2.19 -18.00 -22.73
CA ALA A 6 3.49 -17.56 -22.22
C ALA A 6 3.39 -16.30 -21.35
N LEU A 7 2.44 -15.40 -21.64
CA LEU A 7 2.12 -14.27 -20.76
C LEU A 7 1.47 -14.74 -19.45
N GLN A 8 0.56 -15.71 -19.49
CA GLN A 8 -0.12 -16.20 -18.29
C GLN A 8 0.82 -16.90 -17.30
N GLY A 9 1.81 -17.65 -17.77
CA GLY A 9 2.83 -18.27 -16.90
C GLY A 9 3.82 -17.27 -16.27
N SER A 10 3.98 -16.08 -16.85
CA SER A 10 4.94 -15.05 -16.41
C SER A 10 4.34 -14.05 -15.40
N VAL A 11 3.01 -13.93 -15.36
CA VAL A 11 2.28 -12.98 -14.51
C VAL A 11 2.16 -13.48 -13.06
N SER A 12 2.07 -14.80 -12.84
CA SER A 12 1.96 -15.40 -11.49
C SER A 12 3.14 -15.04 -10.57
N PRO A 13 4.42 -15.23 -10.95
CA PRO A 13 5.54 -14.87 -10.07
C PRO A 13 5.69 -13.36 -9.84
N LEU A 14 5.21 -12.53 -10.77
CA LEU A 14 5.16 -11.07 -10.57
C LEU A 14 4.07 -10.67 -9.58
N ARG A 15 2.89 -11.31 -9.66
CA ARG A 15 1.81 -11.16 -8.68
C ARG A 15 2.24 -11.61 -7.29
N ASP A 16 2.96 -12.72 -7.17
CA ASP A 16 3.42 -13.22 -5.87
C ASP A 16 4.43 -12.26 -5.22
N LYS A 17 5.39 -11.75 -6.00
CA LYS A 17 6.33 -10.72 -5.53
C LYS A 17 5.61 -9.44 -5.13
N PHE A 18 4.59 -9.04 -5.88
CA PHE A 18 3.77 -7.88 -5.54
C PHE A 18 3.00 -8.08 -4.24
N ALA A 19 2.36 -9.24 -4.05
CA ALA A 19 1.66 -9.59 -2.82
C ALA A 19 2.61 -9.64 -1.62
N GLN A 20 3.81 -10.20 -1.78
CA GLN A 20 4.86 -10.17 -0.75
C GLN A 20 5.25 -8.74 -0.38
N ARG A 21 5.37 -7.86 -1.37
CA ARG A 21 5.68 -6.46 -1.13
C ARG A 21 4.56 -5.71 -0.43
N MET A 22 3.31 -5.91 -0.83
CA MET A 22 2.15 -5.34 -0.13
C MET A 22 2.12 -5.75 1.35
N ARG A 23 2.42 -7.02 1.66
CA ARG A 23 2.54 -7.49 3.07
C ARG A 23 3.63 -6.75 3.82
N HIS A 24 4.80 -6.58 3.21
CA HIS A 24 5.90 -5.83 3.82
C HIS A 24 5.51 -4.37 4.07
N ASP A 25 4.92 -3.71 3.08
CA ASP A 25 4.53 -2.30 3.16
C ASP A 25 3.43 -2.09 4.22
N ALA A 26 2.48 -3.02 4.36
CA ALA A 26 1.48 -2.98 5.44
C ALA A 26 2.10 -3.11 6.84
N ALA A 27 3.05 -4.04 7.02
CA ALA A 27 3.76 -4.22 8.29
C ALA A 27 4.63 -3.00 8.66
N GLU A 28 5.23 -2.35 7.64
CA GLU A 28 6.01 -1.13 7.82
C GLU A 28 5.10 0.05 8.24
N LEU A 29 3.93 0.20 7.60
CA LEU A 29 2.93 1.19 8.00
C LEU A 29 2.46 0.96 9.44
N GLU A 30 2.18 -0.28 9.84
CA GLU A 30 1.77 -0.61 11.20
C GLU A 30 2.87 -0.27 12.23
N THR A 31 4.12 -0.58 11.90
CA THR A 31 5.28 -0.24 12.73
C THR A 31 5.39 1.27 12.94
N LEU A 32 5.23 2.07 11.88
CA LEU A 32 5.28 3.53 11.95
C LEU A 32 4.16 4.13 12.81
N LEU A 33 2.95 3.56 12.76
CA LEU A 33 1.85 4.00 13.61
C LEU A 33 2.12 3.72 15.09
N CYS A 34 2.75 2.58 15.40
CA CYS A 34 2.99 2.12 16.77
C CYS A 34 4.28 2.67 17.40
N ASP A 35 5.21 3.23 16.63
CA ASP A 35 6.50 3.72 17.15
C ASP A 35 6.36 5.12 17.79
N PRO A 36 6.45 5.26 19.13
CA PRO A 36 6.33 6.56 19.78
C PRO A 36 7.61 7.41 19.68
N SER A 37 8.72 6.84 19.19
CA SER A 37 10.01 7.53 19.12
C SER A 37 10.15 8.43 17.89
N VAL A 38 9.31 8.22 16.87
CA VAL A 38 9.31 8.99 15.62
C VAL A 38 8.34 10.16 15.72
N SER A 39 8.80 11.35 15.35
CA SER A 39 7.96 12.55 15.29
C SER A 39 6.85 12.42 14.24
N ASP A 40 5.73 13.11 14.42
CA ASP A 40 4.61 13.08 13.45
C ASP A 40 5.05 13.50 12.04
N SER A 41 5.92 14.51 11.93
CA SER A 41 6.44 14.95 10.64
C SER A 41 7.23 13.85 9.92
N GLU A 42 8.08 13.14 10.65
CA GLU A 42 8.88 12.06 10.08
C GLU A 42 8.01 10.82 9.76
N LYS A 43 7.02 10.52 10.62
CA LYS A 43 6.01 9.48 10.33
C LYS A 43 5.26 9.81 9.04
N HIS A 44 4.77 11.03 8.89
CA HIS A 44 4.04 11.46 7.70
C HIS A 44 4.90 11.34 6.44
N GLU A 45 6.18 11.73 6.48
CA GLU A 45 7.05 11.59 5.32
C GLU A 45 7.22 10.13 4.89
N ARG A 46 7.45 9.23 5.86
CA ARG A 46 7.60 7.80 5.59
C ARG A 46 6.28 7.15 5.13
N ILE A 47 5.16 7.48 5.76
CA ILE A 47 3.83 7.03 5.36
C ILE A 47 3.51 7.49 3.94
N ARG A 48 3.79 8.76 3.60
CA ARG A 48 3.61 9.31 2.25
C ARG A 48 4.42 8.53 1.22
N PHE A 49 5.68 8.20 1.52
CA PHE A 49 6.52 7.42 0.61
C PHE A 49 5.97 6.01 0.37
N LEU A 50 5.50 5.34 1.42
CA LEU A 50 4.89 4.00 1.30
C LEU A 50 3.56 4.06 0.54
N ALA A 51 2.73 5.05 0.83
CA ALA A 51 1.47 5.30 0.14
C ALA A 51 1.68 5.53 -1.37
N HIS A 52 2.64 6.40 -1.74
CA HIS A 52 3.04 6.64 -3.13
C HIS A 52 3.42 5.36 -3.88
N ARG A 53 4.23 4.54 -3.22
CA ARG A 53 4.69 3.29 -3.79
C ARG A 53 3.54 2.29 -3.97
N LEU A 54 2.65 2.19 -2.99
CA LEU A 54 1.46 1.36 -3.05
C LEU A 54 0.50 1.83 -4.14
N ALA A 55 0.21 3.13 -4.22
CA ALA A 55 -0.65 3.70 -5.26
C ALA A 55 -0.14 3.36 -6.67
N GLY A 56 1.14 3.60 -6.92
CA GLY A 56 1.76 3.30 -8.22
C GLY A 56 1.77 1.81 -8.55
N SER A 57 2.20 0.98 -7.60
CA SER A 57 2.33 -0.46 -7.86
C SER A 57 0.97 -1.19 -7.91
N ALA A 58 0.04 -0.87 -7.01
CA ALA A 58 -1.32 -1.44 -7.01
C ALA A 58 -2.08 -1.10 -8.29
N SER A 59 -1.92 0.10 -8.84
CA SER A 59 -2.52 0.50 -10.11
C SER A 59 -2.05 -0.38 -11.28
N ILE A 60 -0.75 -0.73 -11.34
CA ILE A 60 -0.18 -1.58 -12.39
C ILE A 60 -0.80 -2.99 -12.37
N PHE A 61 -1.09 -3.52 -11.18
CA PHE A 61 -1.67 -4.85 -11.01
C PHE A 61 -3.21 -4.86 -10.92
N GLY A 62 -3.87 -3.71 -11.09
CA GLY A 62 -5.34 -3.60 -11.11
C GLY A 62 -6.04 -3.60 -9.74
N PHE A 63 -5.31 -3.26 -8.67
CA PHE A 63 -5.84 -3.23 -7.30
C PHE A 63 -6.34 -1.83 -6.91
N ALA A 64 -7.42 -1.37 -7.52
CA ALA A 64 -8.00 -0.06 -7.20
C ALA A 64 -8.35 0.09 -5.71
N VAL A 65 -8.82 -1.00 -5.07
CA VAL A 65 -9.14 -1.05 -3.63
C VAL A 65 -7.97 -0.73 -2.70
N VAL A 66 -6.73 -0.82 -3.20
CA VAL A 66 -5.50 -0.43 -2.47
C VAL A 66 -4.92 0.86 -3.06
N ALA A 67 -4.98 1.04 -4.38
CA ALA A 67 -4.42 2.20 -5.04
C ALA A 67 -5.11 3.51 -4.63
N ASP A 68 -6.45 3.55 -4.64
CA ASP A 68 -7.20 4.78 -4.36
C ASP A 68 -7.02 5.27 -2.91
N PRO A 69 -7.12 4.40 -1.88
CA PRO A 69 -6.89 4.83 -0.50
C PRO A 69 -5.43 5.19 -0.22
N ALA A 70 -4.46 4.62 -0.95
CA ALA A 70 -3.06 5.02 -0.83
C ALA A 70 -2.85 6.44 -1.39
N ALA A 71 -3.44 6.76 -2.54
CA ALA A 71 -3.43 8.11 -3.08
C ALA A 71 -4.14 9.11 -2.14
N GLU A 72 -5.25 8.71 -1.50
CA GLU A 72 -5.97 9.52 -0.50
C GLU A 72 -5.06 9.93 0.68
N ILE A 73 -4.18 9.03 1.14
CA ILE A 73 -3.20 9.33 2.19
C ILE A 73 -2.16 10.36 1.71
N GLU A 74 -1.63 10.20 0.50
CA GLU A 74 -0.67 11.17 -0.05
C GLU A 74 -1.29 12.57 -0.13
N ASP A 75 -2.51 12.66 -0.64
CA ASP A 75 -3.24 13.90 -0.77
C ASP A 75 -3.53 14.53 0.60
N ALA A 76 -3.93 13.73 1.58
CA ALA A 76 -4.15 14.20 2.95
C ALA A 76 -2.87 14.78 3.57
N ILE A 77 -1.73 14.11 3.40
CA ILE A 77 -0.43 14.59 3.92
C ILE A 77 0.01 15.87 3.20
N ASN A 78 -0.13 15.93 1.87
CA ASN A 78 0.19 17.12 1.08
C ASN A 78 -0.69 18.32 1.45
N GLN A 79 -1.92 18.07 1.89
CA GLN A 79 -2.86 19.09 2.37
C GLN A 79 -2.69 19.43 3.86
N ASN A 80 -1.62 18.96 4.51
CA ASN A 80 -1.35 19.17 5.94
C ASN A 80 -2.47 18.66 6.86
N ALA A 81 -3.04 17.50 6.54
CA ALA A 81 -4.00 16.84 7.43
C ALA A 81 -3.40 16.57 8.81
N SER A 82 -4.26 16.51 9.83
CA SER A 82 -3.85 16.23 11.20
C SER A 82 -3.26 14.82 11.34
N ALA A 83 -2.37 14.61 12.31
CA ALA A 83 -1.79 13.30 12.60
C ALA A 83 -2.84 12.21 12.82
N SER A 84 -3.92 12.53 13.54
CA SER A 84 -5.03 11.59 13.77
C SER A 84 -5.77 11.23 12.48
N SER A 85 -5.89 12.16 11.53
CA SER A 85 -6.51 11.89 10.22
C SER A 85 -5.62 10.97 9.39
N VAL A 86 -4.31 11.25 9.34
CA VAL A 86 -3.35 10.40 8.61
C VAL A 86 -3.33 9.00 9.21
N GLU A 87 -3.28 8.88 10.54
CA GLU A 87 -3.34 7.59 11.24
C GLU A 87 -4.60 6.79 10.88
N LEU A 88 -5.78 7.43 10.91
CA LEU A 88 -7.03 6.77 10.56
C LEU A 88 -7.02 6.23 9.12
N LEU A 89 -6.56 7.05 8.17
CA LEU A 89 -6.47 6.66 6.77
C LEU A 89 -5.44 5.53 6.58
N THR A 90 -4.29 5.59 7.25
CA THR A 90 -3.28 4.54 7.22
C THR A 90 -3.81 3.22 7.79
N ARG A 91 -4.50 3.24 8.93
CA ARG A 91 -5.14 2.03 9.50
C ARG A 91 -6.16 1.43 8.53
N ARG A 92 -6.96 2.27 7.88
CA ARG A 92 -7.93 1.83 6.86
C ARG A 92 -7.22 1.17 5.68
N LEU A 93 -6.13 1.75 5.18
CA LEU A 93 -5.35 1.17 4.08
C LEU A 93 -4.77 -0.20 4.44
N ILE A 94 -4.22 -0.37 5.66
CA ILE A 94 -3.69 -1.66 6.13
C ILE A 94 -4.77 -2.74 6.06
N VAL A 95 -5.97 -2.48 6.58
CA VAL A 95 -7.10 -3.42 6.52
C VAL A 95 -7.49 -3.77 5.08
N LEU A 96 -7.46 -2.79 4.17
CA LEU A 96 -7.78 -3.04 2.75
C LEU A 96 -6.70 -3.87 2.06
N ILE A 97 -5.42 -3.66 2.39
CA ILE A 97 -4.31 -4.48 1.92
C ILE A 97 -4.48 -5.93 2.39
N GLU A 98 -4.76 -6.14 3.67
CA GLU A 98 -4.96 -7.49 4.23
C GLU A 98 -6.12 -8.23 3.57
N ARG A 99 -7.24 -7.55 3.33
CA ARG A 99 -8.39 -8.12 2.60
C ARG A 99 -8.03 -8.47 1.17
N ALA A 100 -7.40 -7.54 0.45
CA ALA A 100 -6.97 -7.78 -0.93
C ALA A 100 -5.99 -8.96 -1.03
N LEU A 101 -5.14 -9.15 -0.02
CA LEU A 101 -4.21 -10.29 0.04
C LEU A 101 -4.89 -11.61 0.39
N ALA A 102 -5.95 -11.59 1.20
CA ALA A 102 -6.76 -12.77 1.50
C ALA A 102 -7.55 -13.24 0.28
N ASP A 103 -8.06 -12.30 -0.53
CA ASP A 103 -8.75 -12.59 -1.80
C ASP A 103 -7.77 -13.04 -2.92
N PHE A 104 -6.46 -12.93 -2.68
CA PHE A 104 -5.40 -13.32 -3.61
C PHE A 104 -4.92 -14.77 -3.47
N GLY A 105 -5.25 -15.45 -2.36
CA GLY A 105 -4.88 -16.84 -2.08
C GLY A 105 -5.98 -17.84 -2.42
#